data_AF-A0A258QDC4-F1
#
_entry.id   AF-A0A258QDC4-F1
#
_cell.length_a   1.000
_cell.length_b   1.000
_cell.length_c   1.000
_cell.angle_alpha   90.00
_cell.angle_beta   90.00
_cell.angle_gamma   90.00
#
_symmetry.space_group_name_H-M   'P 1'
#
loop_
_entity.id
_entity.type
_entity.pdbx_description
1 polymer ?
#
loop_
_entity_poly.entity_id
_entity_poly.type
_entity_poly.pdbx_seq_one_letter_code
_entity_poly.pdbx_strand_id
1 'polypeptide(L)'
;LAKLMSTYIEKLPRMADPKTGRVHTSFSQATAVTGRLASSDPNLQNIPVRTEEGRRIREAFIPAEGCKLLSADYSQIELRIMAHIAEDENLLAAFAAGKDVHQATAAEIFGVPLESVNSEQRRYAKVINFGLIYGMSAFGLAGNLGIERSAAQNYIAKYFDRYPGVAQYMERTRQEARENGYVETVFGRRLWLPEIKGSNGPRRQGAERAAINAPMQGTAADLIKLAMVAVENWLEKEQLKTRMLLQVHDELVFDVPLDELGLLQEKLPDLMCQVAELKVPLVVGIGIGDNWEEAH
;
A
#
# COMPACT_ATOMS: atom_id res chain seq x y z
N LEU A 1 5.83 18.86 15.14
CA LEU A 1 4.94 19.25 16.25
C LEU A 1 3.84 20.23 15.85
N ALA A 2 4.12 21.50 15.49
CA ALA A 2 3.05 22.50 15.22
C ALA A 2 1.99 22.06 14.19
N LYS A 3 2.40 21.42 13.08
CA LYS A 3 1.48 20.86 12.07
C LYS A 3 0.57 19.75 12.63
N LEU A 4 1.11 18.86 13.47
CA LEU A 4 0.33 17.76 14.06
C LEU A 4 -0.72 18.30 15.04
N MET A 5 -0.34 19.32 15.82
CA MET A 5 -1.22 19.95 16.80
C MET A 5 -2.43 20.60 16.13
N SER A 6 -2.21 21.43 15.11
CA SER A 6 -3.28 22.13 14.40
C SER A 6 -4.09 21.24 13.45
N THR A 7 -3.51 20.11 12.99
CA THR A 7 -4.19 19.20 12.05
C THR A 7 -5.03 18.15 12.76
N TYR A 8 -4.55 17.60 13.89
CA TYR A 8 -5.20 16.46 14.54
C TYR A 8 -5.60 16.77 15.98
N ILE A 9 -4.69 17.24 16.83
CA ILE A 9 -4.94 17.36 18.28
C ILE A 9 -6.08 18.36 18.58
N GLU A 10 -6.06 19.53 17.95
CA GLU A 10 -7.10 20.54 18.18
C GLU A 10 -8.38 20.28 17.38
N LYS A 11 -8.28 19.58 16.24
CA LYS A 11 -9.39 19.39 15.31
C LYS A 11 -10.23 18.16 15.63
N LEU A 12 -9.61 17.02 15.91
CA LEU A 12 -10.33 15.75 16.11
C LEU A 12 -11.41 15.84 17.21
N PRO A 13 -11.16 16.44 18.40
CA PRO A 13 -12.20 16.58 19.41
C PRO A 13 -13.37 17.47 18.96
N ARG A 14 -13.11 18.47 18.10
CA ARG A 14 -14.14 19.36 17.55
C ARG A 14 -14.92 18.74 16.40
N MET A 15 -14.39 17.69 15.79
CA MET A 15 -15.02 16.93 14.70
C MET A 15 -15.91 15.80 15.21
N ALA A 16 -15.89 15.51 16.51
CA ALA A 16 -16.78 14.52 17.10
C ALA A 16 -18.24 14.98 16.99
N ASP A 17 -19.08 14.15 16.38
CA ASP A 17 -20.50 14.42 16.25
C ASP A 17 -21.15 14.41 17.64
N PRO A 18 -21.88 15.46 18.05
CA PRO A 18 -22.44 15.55 19.41
C PRO A 18 -23.50 14.50 19.75
N LYS A 19 -24.12 13.85 18.76
CA LYS A 19 -25.15 12.82 18.98
C LYS A 19 -24.53 11.45 19.20
N THR A 20 -23.46 11.14 18.47
CA THR A 20 -22.82 9.83 18.49
C THR A 20 -21.55 9.78 19.34
N GLY A 21 -20.94 10.93 19.61
CA GLY A 21 -19.62 11.03 20.23
C GLY A 21 -18.48 10.54 19.33
N ARG A 22 -18.73 10.25 18.05
CA ARG A 22 -17.77 9.67 17.11
C ARG A 22 -17.36 10.68 16.04
N VAL A 23 -16.16 10.51 15.50
CA VAL A 23 -15.67 11.27 14.33
C VAL A 23 -16.08 10.52 13.07
N HIS A 24 -16.72 11.22 12.13
CA HIS A 24 -17.17 10.65 10.85
C HIS A 24 -16.32 11.21 9.71
N THR A 25 -15.34 10.43 9.25
CA THR A 25 -14.51 10.82 8.08
C THR A 25 -15.33 10.74 6.79
N SER A 26 -14.93 11.52 5.79
CA SER A 26 -15.50 11.48 4.44
C SER A 26 -14.58 10.72 3.50
N PHE A 27 -15.06 9.60 2.94
CA PHE A 27 -14.36 8.87 1.89
C PHE A 27 -14.84 9.31 0.50
N SER A 28 -13.93 9.85 -0.31
CA SER A 28 -14.21 10.14 -1.72
C SER A 28 -13.79 8.99 -2.61
N GLN A 29 -14.76 8.42 -3.32
CA GLN A 29 -14.57 7.28 -4.22
C GLN A 29 -14.09 7.68 -5.63
N ALA A 30 -14.33 8.93 -6.04
CA ALA A 30 -14.10 9.40 -7.41
C ALA A 30 -13.08 10.55 -7.51
N THR A 31 -12.15 10.67 -6.55
CA THR A 31 -11.14 11.74 -6.54
C THR A 31 -9.76 11.29 -7.00
N ALA A 32 -9.24 10.17 -6.49
CA ALA A 32 -7.89 9.74 -6.84
C ALA A 32 -7.85 9.15 -8.26
N VAL A 33 -6.91 9.63 -9.08
CA VAL A 33 -6.75 9.19 -10.48
C VAL A 33 -6.43 7.69 -10.62
N THR A 34 -5.79 7.09 -9.61
CA THR A 34 -5.48 5.66 -9.59
C THR A 34 -6.60 4.81 -8.99
N GLY A 35 -7.71 5.41 -8.57
CA GLY A 35 -8.86 4.71 -8.03
C GLY A 35 -8.81 4.40 -6.53
N ARG A 36 -7.76 4.79 -5.80
CA ARG A 36 -7.76 4.71 -4.33
C ARG A 36 -8.89 5.55 -3.72
N LEU A 37 -9.38 5.16 -2.54
CA LEU A 37 -10.22 6.06 -1.74
C LEU A 37 -9.36 7.21 -1.24
N ALA A 38 -9.92 8.41 -1.18
CA ALA A 38 -9.33 9.55 -0.48
C ALA A 38 -10.14 9.83 0.79
N SER A 39 -9.48 10.22 1.88
CA SER A 39 -10.14 10.55 3.14
C SER A 39 -9.98 12.05 3.46
N SER A 40 -11.05 12.68 3.93
CA SER A 40 -11.04 14.05 4.45
C SER A 40 -11.88 14.20 5.71
N ASP A 41 -11.63 15.28 6.46
CA ASP A 41 -12.41 15.71 7.61
C ASP A 41 -12.73 14.62 8.66
N PRO A 42 -11.71 13.98 9.26
CA PRO A 42 -10.26 14.18 9.08
C PRO A 42 -9.70 13.28 7.97
N ASN A 43 -8.53 13.66 7.40
CA ASN A 43 -7.79 12.78 6.52
C ASN A 43 -6.99 11.76 7.33
N LEU A 44 -7.53 10.55 7.45
CA LEU A 44 -6.94 9.48 8.27
C LEU A 44 -5.76 8.78 7.58
N GLN A 45 -5.62 8.92 6.27
CA GLN A 45 -4.49 8.38 5.50
C GLN A 45 -3.18 9.15 5.76
N ASN A 46 -3.25 10.35 6.32
CA ASN A 46 -2.10 11.21 6.55
C ASN A 46 -1.64 11.24 8.01
N ILE A 47 -2.22 10.44 8.90
CA ILE A 47 -1.75 10.33 10.29
C ILE A 47 -0.39 9.62 10.26
N PRO A 48 0.70 10.26 10.72
CA PRO A 48 2.02 9.63 10.65
C PRO A 48 2.10 8.33 11.44
N VAL A 49 2.63 7.29 10.81
CA VAL A 49 2.76 5.94 11.40
C VAL A 49 4.11 5.74 12.11
N ARG A 50 5.11 6.54 11.72
CA ARG A 50 6.52 6.28 12.05
C ARG A 50 7.10 7.20 13.12
N THR A 51 6.39 8.26 13.49
CA THR A 51 6.83 9.22 14.49
C THR A 51 6.12 8.93 15.79
N GLU A 52 6.80 9.07 16.93
CA GLU A 52 6.22 8.86 18.26
C GLU A 52 4.93 9.67 18.44
N GLU A 53 4.91 10.93 18.00
CA GLU A 53 3.73 11.78 18.11
C GLU A 53 2.58 11.32 17.21
N GLY A 54 2.88 10.65 16.10
CA GLY A 54 1.88 10.09 15.19
C GLY A 54 1.22 8.84 15.78
N ARG A 55 2.04 7.98 16.40
CA ARG A 55 1.59 6.80 17.16
C ARG A 55 0.67 7.20 18.31
N ARG A 56 1.04 8.24 19.07
CA ARG A 56 0.19 8.81 20.13
C ARG A 56 -1.14 9.38 19.64
N ILE A 57 -1.23 9.82 18.37
CA ILE A 57 -2.53 10.22 17.79
C ILE A 57 -3.38 8.97 17.51
N ARG A 58 -2.79 7.87 17.08
CA ARG A 58 -3.49 6.59 16.83
C ARG A 58 -4.00 5.95 18.12
N GLU A 59 -3.29 6.10 19.23
CA GLU A 59 -3.76 5.70 20.57
C GLU A 59 -5.10 6.34 20.97
N ALA A 60 -5.44 7.51 20.41
CA ALA A 60 -6.70 8.20 20.68
C ALA A 60 -7.91 7.59 19.94
N PHE A 61 -7.69 6.67 19.00
CA PHE A 61 -8.74 5.93 18.30
C PHE A 61 -8.96 4.60 19.04
N ILE A 62 -10.00 4.57 19.86
CA ILE A 62 -10.35 3.44 20.73
C ILE A 62 -11.61 2.73 20.22
N PRO A 63 -11.79 1.43 20.54
CA PRO A 63 -12.99 0.70 20.13
C PRO A 63 -14.24 1.19 20.86
N ALA A 64 -15.41 0.82 20.34
CA ALA A 64 -16.66 0.91 21.08
C ALA A 64 -16.62 0.05 22.37
N GLU A 65 -17.47 0.38 23.34
CA GLU A 65 -17.60 -0.41 24.58
C GLU A 65 -17.94 -1.87 24.27
N GLY A 66 -17.25 -2.80 24.96
CA GLY A 66 -17.40 -4.25 24.73
C GLY A 66 -16.77 -4.77 23.44
N CYS A 67 -15.98 -3.95 22.74
CA CYS A 67 -15.29 -4.32 21.51
C CYS A 67 -13.76 -4.24 21.65
N LYS A 68 -13.04 -4.86 20.72
CA LYS A 68 -11.63 -4.60 20.41
C LYS A 68 -11.52 -3.96 19.03
N LEU A 69 -10.46 -3.19 18.80
CA LEU A 69 -10.08 -2.86 17.43
C LEU A 69 -9.33 -4.02 16.82
N LEU A 70 -9.73 -4.39 15.61
CA LEU A 70 -9.02 -5.36 14.79
C LEU A 70 -8.58 -4.65 13.50
N SER A 71 -7.30 -4.76 13.19
CA SER A 71 -6.70 -4.30 11.94
C SER A 71 -6.38 -5.49 11.05
N ALA A 72 -6.70 -5.39 9.76
CA ALA A 72 -6.36 -6.36 8.74
C ALA A 72 -5.65 -5.67 7.58
N ASP A 73 -4.34 -5.92 7.44
CA ASP A 73 -3.46 -5.24 6.48
C ASP A 73 -2.85 -6.21 5.47
N TYR A 74 -2.88 -5.86 4.18
CA TYR A 74 -2.23 -6.69 3.18
C TYR A 74 -0.71 -6.58 3.23
N SER A 75 -0.07 -7.71 3.53
CA SER A 75 1.38 -7.80 3.61
C SER A 75 2.05 -7.70 2.23
N GLN A 76 2.68 -6.55 1.98
CA GLN A 76 3.50 -6.28 0.79
C GLN A 76 2.71 -6.37 -0.53
N ILE A 77 1.44 -5.94 -0.52
CA ILE A 77 0.53 -6.08 -1.68
C ILE A 77 1.12 -5.55 -2.99
N GLU A 78 1.80 -4.41 -2.94
CA GLU A 78 2.36 -3.76 -4.13
C GLU A 78 3.47 -4.60 -4.79
N LEU A 79 4.33 -5.26 -4.00
CA LEU A 79 5.35 -6.16 -4.56
C LEU A 79 4.73 -7.45 -5.11
N ARG A 80 3.68 -7.97 -4.46
CA ARG A 80 2.96 -9.15 -4.95
C ARG A 80 2.27 -8.86 -6.28
N ILE A 81 1.66 -7.68 -6.41
CA ILE A 81 1.09 -7.18 -7.66
C ILE A 81 2.19 -7.03 -8.71
N MET A 82 3.34 -6.41 -8.37
CA MET A 82 4.46 -6.31 -9.31
C MET A 82 4.90 -7.68 -9.82
N ALA A 83 5.09 -8.65 -8.92
CA ALA A 83 5.45 -10.01 -9.29
C ALA A 83 4.42 -10.65 -10.23
N HIS A 84 3.14 -10.41 -9.98
CA HIS A 84 2.06 -10.90 -10.83
C HIS A 84 2.04 -10.26 -12.22
N ILE A 85 2.11 -8.92 -12.33
CA ILE A 85 1.99 -8.21 -13.62
C ILE A 85 3.26 -8.29 -14.47
N ALA A 86 4.42 -8.35 -13.82
CA ALA A 86 5.71 -8.47 -14.48
C ALA A 86 6.02 -9.91 -14.87
N GLU A 87 5.37 -10.87 -14.21
CA GLU A 87 5.63 -12.30 -14.38
C GLU A 87 7.12 -12.66 -14.24
N ASP A 88 7.83 -11.93 -13.37
CA ASP A 88 9.25 -12.13 -13.17
C ASP A 88 9.51 -13.41 -12.37
N GLU A 89 10.13 -14.40 -13.00
CA GLU A 89 10.36 -15.72 -12.41
C GLU A 89 11.12 -15.66 -11.08
N ASN A 90 12.12 -14.77 -10.97
CA ASN A 90 12.92 -14.64 -9.76
C ASN A 90 12.11 -14.03 -8.61
N LEU A 91 11.29 -13.03 -8.91
CA LEU A 91 10.41 -12.40 -7.93
C LEU A 91 9.28 -13.35 -7.49
N LEU A 92 8.68 -14.08 -8.44
CA LEU A 92 7.68 -15.13 -8.16
C LEU A 92 8.27 -16.22 -7.26
N ALA A 93 9.47 -16.72 -7.60
CA ALA A 93 10.16 -17.73 -6.81
C ALA A 93 10.55 -17.22 -5.40
N ALA A 94 10.93 -15.95 -5.27
CA ALA A 94 11.22 -15.35 -3.98
C ALA A 94 9.99 -15.35 -3.06
N PHE A 95 8.82 -14.97 -3.59
CA PHE A 95 7.57 -15.01 -2.84
C PHE A 95 7.12 -16.44 -2.51
N ALA A 96 7.22 -17.37 -3.46
CA ALA A 96 6.88 -18.78 -3.23
C ALA A 96 7.74 -19.42 -2.13
N ALA A 97 9.00 -18.98 -2.00
CA ALA A 97 9.92 -19.43 -0.96
C ALA A 97 9.77 -18.65 0.37
N GLY A 98 8.80 -17.74 0.49
CA GLY A 98 8.61 -16.92 1.70
C GLY A 98 9.75 -15.95 1.99
N LYS A 99 10.57 -15.61 0.97
CA LYS A 99 11.73 -14.74 1.15
C LYS A 99 11.31 -13.29 1.27
N ASP A 100 12.02 -12.57 2.12
CA ASP A 100 11.88 -11.13 2.25
C ASP A 100 12.67 -10.40 1.15
N VAL A 101 11.96 -9.93 0.12
CA VAL A 101 12.56 -9.24 -1.03
C VAL A 101 13.27 -7.95 -0.59
N HIS A 102 12.77 -7.26 0.44
CA HIS A 102 13.44 -6.06 0.95
C HIS A 102 14.74 -6.39 1.65
N GLN A 103 14.76 -7.47 2.43
CA GLN A 103 15.97 -7.95 3.10
C GLN A 103 17.01 -8.42 2.06
N ALA A 104 16.58 -9.15 1.03
CA ALA A 104 17.44 -9.56 -0.07
C ALA A 104 18.07 -8.36 -0.81
N THR A 105 17.25 -7.36 -1.15
CA THR A 105 17.74 -6.11 -1.73
C THR A 105 18.70 -5.39 -0.77
N ALA A 106 18.40 -5.34 0.53
CA ALA A 106 19.26 -4.69 1.51
C ALA A 106 20.63 -5.37 1.63
N ALA A 107 20.67 -6.70 1.70
CA ALA A 107 21.91 -7.48 1.74
C ALA A 107 22.83 -7.11 0.56
N GLU A 108 22.25 -6.98 -0.64
CA GLU A 108 22.99 -6.59 -1.84
C GLU A 108 23.44 -5.12 -1.82
N ILE A 109 22.57 -4.19 -1.44
CA ILE A 109 22.88 -2.74 -1.42
C ILE A 109 23.95 -2.41 -0.38
N PHE A 110 23.85 -3.02 0.80
CA PHE A 110 24.76 -2.76 1.91
C PHE A 110 25.97 -3.71 1.94
N GLY A 111 26.01 -4.71 1.06
CA GLY A 111 27.10 -5.68 0.97
C GLY A 111 27.26 -6.55 2.23
N VAL A 112 26.15 -6.90 2.88
CA VAL A 112 26.12 -7.69 4.12
C VAL A 112 25.42 -9.04 3.89
N PRO A 113 25.72 -10.09 4.67
CA PRO A 113 24.94 -11.32 4.66
C PRO A 113 23.46 -11.06 4.95
N LEU A 114 22.56 -11.87 4.38
CA LEU A 114 21.11 -11.70 4.51
C LEU A 114 20.68 -11.61 5.97
N GLU A 115 21.24 -12.48 6.81
CA GLU A 115 20.97 -12.61 8.24
C GLU A 115 21.52 -11.44 9.05
N SER A 116 22.46 -10.69 8.48
CA SER A 116 23.07 -9.50 9.11
C SER A 116 22.36 -8.20 8.74
N VAL A 117 21.34 -8.26 7.89
CA VAL A 117 20.53 -7.08 7.54
C VAL A 117 19.74 -6.63 8.75
N ASN A 118 20.01 -5.42 9.22
CA ASN A 118 19.23 -4.82 10.31
C ASN A 118 17.94 -4.15 9.81
N SER A 119 17.05 -3.81 10.73
CA SER A 119 15.75 -3.21 10.43
C SER A 119 15.85 -1.89 9.66
N GLU A 120 16.88 -1.08 9.94
CA GLU A 120 17.12 0.18 9.25
C GLU A 120 17.54 -0.03 7.79
N GLN A 121 18.47 -0.96 7.54
CA GLN A 121 18.89 -1.35 6.19
C GLN A 121 17.73 -1.91 5.37
N ARG A 122 16.94 -2.82 5.96
CA ARG A 122 15.72 -3.35 5.34
C ARG A 122 14.72 -2.23 5.00
N ARG A 123 14.56 -1.25 5.89
CA ARG A 123 13.69 -0.09 5.68
C ARG A 123 14.16 0.78 4.51
N TYR A 124 15.46 1.03 4.39
CA TYR A 124 16.02 1.74 3.24
C TYR A 124 15.79 0.97 1.94
N ALA A 125 16.06 -0.33 1.93
CA ALA A 125 15.81 -1.18 0.77
C ALA A 125 14.33 -1.22 0.37
N LYS A 126 13.40 -1.14 1.33
CA LYS A 126 11.96 -0.98 1.06
C LYS A 126 11.66 0.28 0.27
N VAL A 127 12.19 1.44 0.68
CA VAL A 127 12.03 2.71 -0.05
C VAL A 127 12.62 2.62 -1.46
N ILE A 128 13.77 1.96 -1.60
CA ILE A 128 14.44 1.79 -2.89
C ILE A 128 13.65 0.86 -3.81
N ASN A 129 13.24 -0.32 -3.35
CA ASN A 129 12.40 -1.25 -4.12
C ASN A 129 11.16 -0.54 -4.64
N PHE A 130 10.44 0.19 -3.79
CA PHE A 130 9.30 1.00 -4.24
C PHE A 130 9.69 2.04 -5.27
N GLY A 131 10.78 2.78 -5.02
CA GLY A 131 11.28 3.73 -5.98
C GLY A 131 11.50 3.10 -7.36
N LEU A 132 12.25 2.01 -7.42
CA LEU A 132 12.61 1.31 -8.66
C LEU A 132 11.37 0.79 -9.39
N ILE A 133 10.48 0.14 -8.64
CA ILE A 133 9.19 -0.35 -9.13
C ILE A 133 8.34 0.78 -9.70
N TYR A 134 8.41 1.97 -9.08
CA TYR A 134 7.68 3.15 -9.51
C TYR A 134 8.42 4.04 -10.52
N GLY A 135 9.46 3.52 -11.18
CA GLY A 135 10.19 4.23 -12.22
C GLY A 135 11.06 5.38 -11.71
N MET A 136 11.59 5.28 -10.49
CA MET A 136 12.60 6.19 -9.96
C MET A 136 13.84 6.18 -10.85
N SER A 137 14.31 7.37 -11.22
CA SER A 137 15.53 7.52 -12.01
C SER A 137 16.79 7.31 -11.16
N ALA A 138 17.92 7.06 -11.83
CA ALA A 138 19.23 7.04 -11.17
C ALA A 138 19.52 8.31 -10.36
N PHE A 139 19.02 9.47 -10.82
CA PHE A 139 19.14 10.73 -10.08
C PHE A 139 18.34 10.71 -8.77
N GLY A 140 17.09 10.24 -8.81
CA GLY A 140 16.26 10.10 -7.62
C GLY A 140 16.82 9.08 -6.62
N LEU A 141 17.33 7.96 -7.13
CA LEU A 141 17.97 6.94 -6.30
C LEU A 141 19.26 7.46 -5.65
N ALA A 142 20.12 8.13 -6.41
CA ALA A 142 21.34 8.76 -5.91
C ALA A 142 21.05 9.75 -4.77
N GLY A 143 20.02 10.60 -4.93
CA GLY A 143 19.61 11.55 -3.89
C GLY A 143 19.09 10.87 -2.62
N ASN A 144 18.33 9.78 -2.74
CA ASN A 144 17.83 9.04 -1.59
C ASN A 144 18.93 8.27 -0.83
N LEU A 145 19.93 7.79 -1.56
CA LEU A 145 21.04 7.00 -1.00
C LEU A 145 22.26 7.84 -0.59
N GLY A 146 22.34 9.10 -1.03
CA GLY A 146 23.53 9.93 -0.84
C GLY A 146 24.77 9.41 -1.57
N ILE A 147 24.59 8.77 -2.73
CA ILE A 147 25.67 8.16 -3.52
C ILE A 147 25.85 8.85 -4.88
N GLU A 148 26.98 8.57 -5.53
CA GLU A 148 27.24 9.01 -6.90
C GLU A 148 26.21 8.46 -7.89
N ARG A 149 25.88 9.27 -8.91
CA ARG A 149 24.90 8.89 -9.94
C ARG A 149 25.29 7.62 -10.70
N SER A 150 26.58 7.42 -10.95
CA SER A 150 27.11 6.22 -11.62
C SER A 150 26.89 4.97 -10.76
N ALA A 151 27.08 5.07 -9.44
CA ALA A 151 26.80 3.98 -8.51
C ALA A 151 25.30 3.64 -8.48
N ALA A 152 24.43 4.65 -8.41
CA ALA A 152 22.98 4.45 -8.51
C ALA A 152 22.58 3.78 -9.81
N GLN A 153 23.18 4.16 -10.94
CA GLN A 153 22.91 3.56 -12.24
C GLN A 153 23.35 2.09 -12.30
N ASN A 154 24.50 1.75 -11.73
CA ASN A 154 24.96 0.37 -11.61
C ASN A 154 24.04 -0.47 -10.72
N TYR A 155 23.50 0.09 -9.64
CA TYR A 155 22.52 -0.61 -8.80
C TYR A 155 21.22 -0.88 -9.54
N ILE A 156 20.70 0.10 -10.27
CA ILE A 156 19.50 -0.07 -11.11
C ILE A 156 19.73 -1.18 -12.13
N ALA A 157 20.90 -1.20 -12.79
CA ALA A 157 21.25 -2.25 -13.75
C ALA A 157 21.25 -3.63 -13.09
N LYS A 158 21.96 -3.82 -11.97
CA LYS A 158 21.96 -5.09 -11.22
C LYS A 158 20.58 -5.54 -10.78
N TYR A 159 19.75 -4.60 -10.32
CA TYR A 159 18.38 -4.90 -9.92
C TYR A 159 17.56 -5.45 -11.09
N PHE A 160 17.66 -4.84 -12.28
CA PHE A 160 16.95 -5.31 -13.47
C PHE A 160 17.59 -6.54 -14.12
N ASP A 161 18.89 -6.77 -13.96
CA ASP A 161 19.53 -8.04 -14.33
C ASP A 161 19.03 -9.18 -13.44
N ARG A 162 18.75 -8.89 -12.16
CA ARG A 162 18.16 -9.84 -11.22
C ARG A 162 16.67 -10.08 -11.48
N TYR A 163 15.93 -9.03 -11.79
CA TYR A 163 14.48 -9.07 -12.02
C TYR A 163 14.16 -8.58 -13.45
N PRO A 164 14.54 -9.34 -14.50
CA PRO A 164 14.40 -8.91 -15.89
C PRO A 164 12.94 -8.72 -16.32
N GLY A 165 12.01 -9.49 -15.77
CA GLY A 165 10.57 -9.35 -16.05
C GLY A 165 10.03 -7.99 -15.61
N VAL A 166 10.57 -7.41 -14.54
CA VAL A 166 10.20 -6.05 -14.09
C VAL A 166 10.62 -5.01 -15.13
N ALA A 167 11.84 -5.10 -15.66
CA ALA A 167 12.31 -4.19 -16.71
C ALA A 167 11.49 -4.31 -17.99
N GLN A 168 11.17 -5.55 -18.40
CA GLN A 168 10.33 -5.85 -19.55
C GLN A 168 8.91 -5.29 -19.39
N TYR A 169 8.30 -5.49 -18.22
CA TYR A 169 7.01 -4.90 -17.88
C TYR A 169 7.05 -3.37 -18.00
N MET A 170 8.06 -2.72 -17.42
CA MET A 170 8.16 -1.26 -17.47
C MET A 170 8.27 -0.73 -18.91
N GLU A 171 9.00 -1.42 -19.79
CA GLU A 171 9.10 -1.02 -21.20
C GLU A 171 7.80 -1.29 -21.96
N ARG A 172 7.21 -2.48 -21.81
CA ARG A 172 5.93 -2.84 -22.42
C ARG A 172 4.84 -1.84 -22.04
N THR A 173 4.70 -1.54 -20.76
CA THR A 173 3.68 -0.59 -20.27
C THR A 173 3.90 0.83 -20.80
N ARG A 174 5.16 1.28 -20.96
CA ARG A 174 5.44 2.57 -21.62
C ARG A 174 5.01 2.56 -23.08
N GLN A 175 5.27 1.47 -23.79
CA GLN A 175 4.87 1.31 -25.18
C GLN A 175 3.35 1.28 -25.32
N GLU A 176 2.65 0.46 -24.54
CA GLU A 176 1.18 0.38 -24.52
C GLU A 176 0.54 1.74 -24.20
N ALA A 177 1.09 2.47 -23.22
CA ALA A 177 0.64 3.81 -22.89
C ALA A 177 0.82 4.78 -24.06
N ARG A 178 1.93 4.70 -24.80
CA ARG A 178 2.17 5.52 -25.99
C ARG A 178 1.27 5.12 -27.16
N GLU A 179 0.93 3.86 -27.32
CA GLU A 179 0.06 3.39 -28.40
C GLU A 179 -1.39 3.81 -28.11
N ASN A 180 -1.92 3.39 -26.97
CA ASN A 180 -3.33 3.48 -26.60
C ASN A 180 -3.71 4.83 -25.96
N GLY A 181 -2.76 5.54 -25.37
CA GLY A 181 -3.01 6.78 -24.61
C GLY A 181 -3.52 6.54 -23.18
N TYR A 182 -3.59 5.29 -22.73
CA TYR A 182 -3.98 4.90 -21.38
C TYR A 182 -3.27 3.61 -20.95
N VAL A 183 -3.35 3.30 -19.65
CA VAL A 183 -2.95 2.01 -19.07
C VAL A 183 -4.10 1.43 -18.23
N GLU A 184 -4.08 0.12 -17.99
CA GLU A 184 -5.13 -0.61 -17.27
C GLU A 184 -4.59 -1.32 -16.02
N THR A 185 -5.43 -1.46 -14.99
CA THR A 185 -5.21 -2.40 -13.88
C THR A 185 -5.55 -3.82 -14.31
N VAL A 186 -5.21 -4.81 -13.48
CA VAL A 186 -5.59 -6.22 -13.70
C VAL A 186 -7.11 -6.39 -13.87
N PHE A 187 -7.90 -5.51 -13.26
CA PHE A 187 -9.37 -5.53 -13.29
C PHE A 187 -9.98 -4.57 -14.32
N GLY A 188 -9.16 -4.01 -15.23
CA GLY A 188 -9.62 -3.18 -16.34
C GLY A 188 -9.90 -1.70 -15.99
N ARG A 189 -9.51 -1.21 -14.80
CA ARG A 189 -9.58 0.22 -14.50
C ARG A 189 -8.55 0.97 -15.36
N ARG A 190 -8.99 2.01 -16.07
CA ARG A 190 -8.13 2.81 -16.95
C ARG A 190 -7.61 4.09 -16.28
N LEU A 191 -6.35 4.42 -16.55
CA LEU A 191 -5.81 5.77 -16.39
C LEU A 191 -5.40 6.33 -17.75
N TRP A 192 -6.05 7.41 -18.17
CA TRP A 192 -5.70 8.16 -19.39
C TRP A 192 -4.50 9.07 -19.15
N LEU A 193 -3.58 9.09 -20.13
CA LEU A 193 -2.29 9.77 -20.03
C LEU A 193 -2.14 10.79 -21.18
N PRO A 194 -2.77 11.97 -21.09
CA PRO A 194 -2.83 12.93 -22.20
C PRO A 194 -1.44 13.42 -22.65
N GLU A 195 -0.48 13.49 -21.73
CA GLU A 195 0.87 13.97 -21.98
C GLU A 195 1.83 12.88 -22.53
N ILE A 196 1.37 11.62 -22.69
CA ILE A 196 2.24 10.49 -23.06
C ILE A 196 2.82 10.61 -24.49
N LYS A 197 2.07 11.27 -25.39
CA LYS A 197 2.49 11.58 -26.77
C LYS A 197 3.08 12.98 -26.92
N GLY A 198 3.18 13.74 -25.82
CA GLY A 198 3.61 15.14 -25.83
C GLY A 198 5.08 15.32 -26.22
N SER A 199 5.40 16.47 -26.83
CA SER A 199 6.78 16.87 -27.14
C SER A 199 7.54 17.46 -25.95
N ASN A 200 6.84 17.84 -24.87
CA ASN A 200 7.43 18.38 -23.66
C ASN A 200 8.07 17.25 -22.83
N GLY A 201 9.41 17.19 -22.85
CA GLY A 201 10.20 16.14 -22.19
C GLY A 201 9.80 15.88 -20.73
N PRO A 202 9.84 16.89 -19.83
CA PRO A 202 9.44 16.72 -18.44
C PRO A 202 8.00 16.22 -18.23
N ARG A 203 7.01 16.73 -18.97
CA ARG A 203 5.62 16.27 -18.85
C ARG A 203 5.46 14.83 -19.34
N ARG A 204 6.07 14.49 -20.48
CA ARG A 204 6.08 13.13 -21.03
C ARG A 204 6.71 12.14 -20.04
N GLN A 205 7.85 12.47 -19.44
CA GLN A 205 8.49 11.63 -18.41
C GLN A 205 7.62 11.49 -17.15
N GLY A 206 6.83 12.51 -16.80
CA GLY A 206 5.80 12.41 -15.77
C GLY A 206 4.72 11.38 -16.14
N ALA A 207 4.21 11.44 -17.37
CA ALA A 207 3.22 10.50 -17.89
C ALA A 207 3.75 9.07 -17.99
N GLU A 208 5.01 8.87 -18.41
CA GLU A 208 5.66 7.55 -18.45
C GLU A 208 5.79 6.92 -17.06
N ARG A 209 6.12 7.72 -16.03
CA ARG A 209 6.11 7.24 -14.64
C ARG A 209 4.70 6.89 -14.17
N ALA A 210 3.71 7.74 -14.48
CA ALA A 210 2.32 7.45 -14.15
C ALA A 210 1.83 6.16 -14.84
N ALA A 211 2.25 5.91 -16.09
CA ALA A 211 1.95 4.69 -16.83
C ALA A 211 2.41 3.43 -16.11
N ILE A 212 3.62 3.45 -15.56
CA ILE A 212 4.19 2.30 -14.82
C ILE A 212 3.48 2.11 -13.48
N ASN A 213 3.16 3.22 -12.80
CA ASN A 213 2.69 3.19 -11.41
C ASN A 213 1.21 2.87 -11.29
N ALA A 214 0.39 3.37 -12.22
CA ALA A 214 -1.06 3.29 -12.12
C ALA A 214 -1.62 1.85 -12.17
N PRO A 215 -1.11 0.92 -13.01
CA PRO A 215 -1.54 -0.47 -12.98
C PRO A 215 -1.34 -1.11 -11.61
N MET A 216 -0.20 -0.89 -10.96
CA MET A 216 0.07 -1.45 -9.63
C MET A 216 -0.80 -0.81 -8.54
N GLN A 217 -0.77 0.52 -8.45
CA GLN A 217 -1.48 1.23 -7.39
C GLN A 217 -2.99 1.09 -7.54
N GLY A 218 -3.48 1.07 -8.78
CA GLY A 218 -4.88 0.85 -9.09
C GLY A 218 -5.32 -0.59 -8.85
N THR A 219 -4.50 -1.58 -9.17
CA THR A 219 -4.80 -2.99 -8.82
C THR A 219 -4.89 -3.18 -7.31
N ALA A 220 -4.02 -2.54 -6.52
CA ALA A 220 -4.15 -2.54 -5.05
C ALA A 220 -5.45 -1.87 -4.59
N ALA A 221 -5.85 -0.78 -5.24
CA ALA A 221 -7.11 -0.09 -4.96
C ALA A 221 -8.34 -0.93 -5.34
N ASP A 222 -8.25 -1.73 -6.40
CA ASP A 222 -9.30 -2.64 -6.83
C ASP A 222 -9.43 -3.81 -5.83
N LEU A 223 -8.30 -4.42 -5.44
CA LEU A 223 -8.27 -5.51 -4.46
C LEU A 223 -8.85 -5.11 -3.10
N ILE A 224 -8.46 -3.95 -2.56
CA ILE A 224 -8.99 -3.51 -1.26
C ILE A 224 -10.50 -3.24 -1.33
N LYS A 225 -11.01 -2.73 -2.45
CA LYS A 225 -12.46 -2.52 -2.63
C LYS A 225 -13.23 -3.84 -2.79
N LEU A 226 -12.68 -4.80 -3.53
CA LEU A 226 -13.25 -6.14 -3.63
C LEU A 226 -13.30 -6.80 -2.25
N ALA A 227 -12.22 -6.66 -1.46
CA ALA A 227 -12.16 -7.11 -0.07
C ALA A 227 -13.21 -6.44 0.82
N MET A 228 -13.36 -5.12 0.75
CA MET A 228 -14.41 -4.41 1.49
C MET A 228 -15.80 -4.96 1.19
N VAL A 229 -16.14 -5.15 -0.08
CA VAL A 229 -17.45 -5.69 -0.50
C VAL A 229 -17.62 -7.14 -0.04
N ALA A 230 -16.60 -7.98 -0.19
CA ALA A 230 -16.65 -9.38 0.23
C ALA A 230 -16.85 -9.52 1.75
N VAL A 231 -16.12 -8.72 2.52
CA VAL A 231 -16.21 -8.70 3.99
C VAL A 231 -17.56 -8.17 4.43
N GLU A 232 -18.05 -7.05 3.89
CA GLU A 232 -19.35 -6.49 4.27
C GLU A 232 -20.50 -7.47 3.98
N ASN A 233 -20.52 -8.08 2.78
CA ASN A 233 -21.51 -9.10 2.44
C ASN A 233 -21.49 -10.30 3.40
N TRP A 234 -20.30 -10.70 3.87
CA TRP A 234 -20.16 -11.77 4.85
C TRP A 234 -20.69 -11.35 6.23
N LEU A 235 -20.33 -10.16 6.70
CA LEU A 235 -20.84 -9.61 7.98
C LEU A 235 -22.37 -9.56 7.98
N GLU A 236 -22.99 -9.06 6.89
CA GLU A 236 -24.45 -9.00 6.75
C GLU A 236 -25.09 -10.40 6.73
N LYS A 237 -24.51 -11.33 5.96
CA LYS A 237 -25.03 -12.70 5.80
C LYS A 237 -25.02 -13.47 7.12
N GLU A 238 -23.92 -13.38 7.87
CA GLU A 238 -23.77 -14.04 9.17
C GLU A 238 -24.42 -13.23 10.32
N GLN A 239 -25.01 -12.07 10.02
CA GLN A 239 -25.69 -11.17 10.98
C GLN A 239 -24.77 -10.74 12.13
N LEU A 240 -23.50 -10.51 11.84
CA LEU A 240 -22.50 -10.10 12.81
C LEU A 240 -22.72 -8.63 13.22
N LYS A 241 -22.40 -8.31 14.47
CA LYS A 241 -22.49 -6.96 15.03
C LYS A 241 -21.21 -6.15 14.79
N THR A 242 -20.13 -6.81 14.39
CA THR A 242 -18.88 -6.20 13.93
C THR A 242 -19.13 -5.09 12.91
N ARG A 243 -18.36 -4.01 13.00
CA ARG A 243 -18.45 -2.87 12.08
C ARG A 243 -17.12 -2.60 11.41
N MET A 244 -17.09 -2.56 10.08
CA MET A 244 -15.98 -1.99 9.34
C MET A 244 -15.97 -0.46 9.54
N LEU A 245 -14.91 0.07 10.14
CA LEU A 245 -14.81 1.49 10.49
C LEU A 245 -14.05 2.27 9.43
N LEU A 246 -12.84 1.81 9.09
CA LEU A 246 -11.88 2.58 8.30
C LEU A 246 -11.26 1.72 7.20
N GLN A 247 -10.95 2.39 6.09
CA GLN A 247 -10.04 1.91 5.07
C GLN A 247 -8.85 2.88 5.05
N VAL A 248 -7.64 2.40 5.35
CA VAL A 248 -6.42 3.22 5.39
C VAL A 248 -5.32 2.51 4.63
N HIS A 249 -4.84 3.11 3.53
CA HIS A 249 -3.86 2.50 2.64
C HIS A 249 -4.29 1.12 2.09
N ASP A 250 -3.73 0.03 2.61
CA ASP A 250 -3.98 -1.38 2.32
C ASP A 250 -4.61 -2.14 3.50
N GLU A 251 -5.03 -1.38 4.52
CA GLU A 251 -5.62 -1.86 5.77
C GLU A 251 -7.13 -1.61 5.85
N LEU A 252 -7.85 -2.56 6.46
CA LEU A 252 -9.22 -2.41 6.95
C LEU A 252 -9.23 -2.49 8.48
N VAL A 253 -9.93 -1.56 9.14
CA VAL A 253 -10.04 -1.49 10.60
C VAL A 253 -11.48 -1.71 11.03
N PHE A 254 -11.68 -2.51 12.07
CA PHE A 254 -12.98 -2.96 12.55
C PHE A 254 -13.16 -2.70 14.04
N ASP A 255 -14.38 -2.34 14.44
CA ASP A 255 -14.89 -2.50 15.80
C ASP A 255 -15.46 -3.92 15.92
N VAL A 256 -14.86 -4.77 16.75
CA VAL A 256 -15.22 -6.19 16.85
C VAL A 256 -15.68 -6.55 18.27
N PRO A 257 -16.94 -6.97 18.47
CA PRO A 257 -17.41 -7.50 19.74
C PRO A 257 -16.56 -8.68 20.23
N LEU A 258 -16.35 -8.77 21.55
CA LEU A 258 -15.48 -9.80 22.14
C LEU A 258 -15.91 -11.24 21.81
N ASP A 259 -17.20 -11.49 21.63
CA ASP A 259 -17.77 -12.80 21.26
C ASP A 259 -17.60 -13.14 19.76
N GLU A 260 -17.35 -12.15 18.90
CA GLU A 260 -17.12 -12.32 17.46
C GLU A 260 -15.61 -12.32 17.09
N LEU A 261 -14.74 -11.93 18.03
CA LEU A 261 -13.32 -11.71 17.77
C LEU A 261 -12.59 -12.95 17.23
N GLY A 262 -12.86 -14.13 17.79
CA GLY A 262 -12.24 -15.38 17.32
C GLY A 262 -12.66 -15.75 15.90
N LEU A 263 -13.94 -15.54 15.56
CA LEU A 263 -14.47 -15.80 14.22
C LEU A 263 -13.80 -14.89 13.18
N LEU A 264 -13.64 -13.61 13.51
CA LEU A 264 -12.99 -12.66 12.61
C LEU A 264 -11.51 -12.95 12.39
N GLN A 265 -10.77 -13.31 13.45
CA GLN A 265 -9.37 -13.72 13.31
C GLN A 265 -9.21 -14.90 12.35
N GLU A 266 -10.15 -15.85 12.38
CA GLU A 266 -10.11 -17.02 11.52
C GLU A 266 -10.53 -16.69 10.07
N LYS A 267 -11.64 -15.97 9.86
CA LYS A 267 -12.26 -15.84 8.54
C LYS A 267 -11.79 -14.64 7.74
N LEU A 268 -11.45 -13.53 8.40
CA LEU A 268 -11.15 -12.28 7.72
C LEU A 268 -9.94 -12.36 6.77
N PRO A 269 -8.80 -12.99 7.16
CA PRO A 269 -7.66 -13.13 6.25
C PRO A 269 -8.03 -13.87 4.97
N ASP A 270 -8.77 -14.96 5.08
CA ASP A 270 -9.18 -15.78 3.94
C ASP A 270 -10.13 -15.02 3.01
N LEU A 271 -11.13 -14.34 3.56
CA LEU A 271 -12.08 -13.52 2.80
C LEU A 271 -11.36 -12.44 1.98
N MET A 272 -10.41 -11.76 2.59
CA MET A 272 -9.60 -10.75 1.91
C MET A 272 -8.70 -11.39 0.86
N CYS A 273 -8.00 -12.48 1.17
CA CYS A 273 -7.08 -13.12 0.22
C CYS A 273 -7.78 -13.76 -0.99
N GLN A 274 -9.04 -14.18 -0.85
CA GLN A 274 -9.79 -14.91 -1.89
C GLN A 274 -10.50 -14.01 -2.90
N VAL A 275 -10.46 -12.68 -2.75
CA VAL A 275 -11.16 -11.77 -3.67
C VAL A 275 -10.59 -11.74 -5.09
N ALA A 276 -9.37 -12.26 -5.27
CA ALA A 276 -8.75 -12.42 -6.57
C ALA A 276 -7.68 -13.51 -6.55
N GLU A 277 -7.46 -14.14 -7.70
CA GLU A 277 -6.37 -15.09 -7.89
C GLU A 277 -5.20 -14.38 -8.59
N LEU A 278 -4.09 -14.23 -7.87
CA LEU A 278 -2.83 -13.70 -8.41
C LEU A 278 -1.79 -14.84 -8.48
N LYS A 279 -0.78 -14.67 -9.33
CA LYS A 279 0.37 -15.60 -9.42
C LYS A 279 1.15 -15.71 -8.11
N VAL A 280 1.08 -14.68 -7.27
CA VAL A 280 1.62 -14.68 -5.91
C VAL A 280 0.45 -14.60 -4.94
N PRO A 281 0.33 -15.51 -3.96
CA PRO A 281 -0.78 -15.49 -3.02
C PRO A 281 -0.82 -14.16 -2.26
N LEU A 282 -2.01 -13.61 -2.05
CA LEU A 282 -2.20 -12.51 -1.12
C LEU A 282 -1.99 -13.01 0.31
N VAL A 283 -1.55 -12.12 1.19
CA VAL A 283 -1.35 -12.40 2.60
C VAL A 283 -1.88 -11.22 3.38
N VAL A 284 -2.68 -11.48 4.42
CA VAL A 284 -3.20 -10.48 5.33
C VAL A 284 -2.67 -10.75 6.73
N GLY A 285 -2.10 -9.71 7.34
CA GLY A 285 -1.75 -9.71 8.76
C GLY A 285 -2.92 -9.19 9.59
N ILE A 286 -3.14 -9.79 10.76
CA ILE A 286 -4.14 -9.34 11.73
C ILE A 286 -3.42 -8.78 12.96
N GLY A 287 -3.83 -7.59 13.40
CA GLY A 287 -3.47 -7.03 14.69
C GLY A 287 -4.71 -6.65 15.49
N ILE A 288 -4.62 -6.72 16.82
CA ILE A 288 -5.74 -6.51 17.73
C ILE A 288 -5.26 -5.68 18.91
N GLY A 289 -6.03 -4.67 19.29
CA GLY A 289 -5.65 -3.75 20.34
C GLY A 289 -6.82 -3.06 21.03
N ASP A 290 -6.51 -2.39 22.14
CA ASP A 290 -7.42 -1.47 22.83
C ASP A 290 -7.43 -0.07 22.20
N ASN A 291 -6.59 0.15 21.20
CA ASN A 291 -6.56 1.34 20.36
C ASN A 291 -5.93 1.02 19.00
N TRP A 292 -5.98 1.96 18.06
CA TRP A 292 -5.52 1.73 16.69
C TRP A 292 -4.00 1.55 16.60
N GLU A 293 -3.20 2.14 17.50
CA GLU A 293 -1.74 1.89 17.51
C GLU A 293 -1.42 0.47 17.94
N GLU A 294 -2.11 -0.08 18.94
CA GLU A 294 -1.91 -1.47 19.38
C GLU A 294 -2.38 -2.50 18.35
N ALA A 295 -3.45 -2.17 17.61
CA ALA A 295 -3.97 -3.05 16.57
C ALA A 295 -3.15 -3.01 15.27
N HIS A 296 -2.28 -2.01 15.06
CA HIS A 296 -1.52 -1.78 13.83
C HIS A 296 -0.10 -2.35 13.90
#